data_AF-A0A0C2ZVY3-F1
#
_entry.id   AF-A0A0C2ZVY3-F1
#
_cell.length_a   1.000
_cell.length_b   1.000
_cell.length_c   1.000
_cell.angle_alpha   90.00
_cell.angle_beta   90.00
_cell.angle_gamma   90.00
#
_symmetry.space_group_name_H-M   'P 1'
#
loop_
_entity.id
_entity.type
_entity.pdbx_description
1 polymer ?
#
loop_
_entity_poly.entity_id
_entity_poly.type
_entity_poly.pdbx_seq_one_letter_code
_entity_poly.pdbx_strand_id
1 'polypeptide(L)' 'MDIGFIEKKFDEIKQELEKEVMGILMDESLDKKQTNLAMKPLASTKKIIDNALESIKMVHALKE' A
#
# COMPACT_ATOMS: atom_id res chain seq x y z
N MET A 1 -15.97 -4.84 -15.42
CA MET A 1 -15.44 -4.30 -14.15
C MET A 1 -14.59 -3.11 -14.52
N ASP A 2 -14.79 -1.94 -13.93
CA ASP A 2 -13.98 -0.76 -14.25
C ASP A 2 -12.64 -0.84 -13.51
N ILE A 3 -11.64 -1.48 -14.14
CA ILE A 3 -10.32 -1.63 -13.54
C ILE A 3 -9.64 -0.29 -13.32
N GLY A 4 -9.83 0.69 -14.21
CA GLY A 4 -9.23 2.01 -14.07
C GLY A 4 -9.68 2.73 -12.79
N PHE A 5 -10.96 2.61 -12.43
CA PHE A 5 -11.48 3.14 -11.17
C PHE A 5 -10.90 2.41 -9.95
N ILE A 6 -10.77 1.08 -10.02
CA ILE A 6 -10.17 0.27 -8.93
C ILE A 6 -8.70 0.62 -8.75
N GLU A 7 -7.93 0.74 -9.83
CA GLU A 7 -6.53 1.17 -9.79
C GLU A 7 -6.39 2.53 -9.14
N LYS A 8 -7.22 3.50 -9.55
CA LYS A 8 -7.20 4.84 -8.96
C LYS A 8 -7.44 4.81 -7.45
N LYS A 9 -8.42 4.02 -6.98
CA LYS A 9 -8.70 3.87 -5.55
C LYS A 9 -7.56 3.21 -4.79
N PHE A 10 -6.93 2.21 -5.38
CA PHE A 10 -5.76 1.56 -4.79
C PHE A 10 -4.55 2.51 -4.71
N ASP A 11 -4.36 3.37 -5.72
CA ASP A 11 -3.32 4.39 -5.72
C ASP A 11 -3.56 5.46 -4.64
N GLU A 12 -4.80 5.93 -4.49
CA GLU A 12 -5.18 6.84 -3.39
C GLU A 12 -4.81 6.26 -2.01
N ILE A 13 -5.12 4.97 -1.78
CA ILE A 13 -4.78 4.29 -0.53
C ILE A 13 -3.25 4.16 -0.35
N LYS A 14 -2.51 3.87 -1.42
CA LYS A 14 -1.04 3.82 -1.36
C LYS A 14 -0.44 5.17 -1.00
N GLN A 15 -0.97 6.26 -1.56
CA GLN A 15 -0.51 7.61 -1.24
C GLN A 15 -0.77 8.00 0.22
N GLU A 16 -1.91 7.60 0.79
CA GLU A 16 -2.15 7.79 2.23
C GLU A 16 -1.16 6.98 3.07
N LEU A 17 -0.86 5.75 2.66
CA LEU A 17 0.14 4.90 3.31
C LEU A 17 1.54 5.54 3.28
N GLU A 18 1.93 6.14 2.16
CA GLU A 18 3.22 6.83 2.01
C GLU A 18 3.34 8.06 2.91
N LYS A 19 2.24 8.80 3.11
CA LYS A 19 2.21 9.91 4.08
C LYS A 19 2.44 9.41 5.50
N GLU A 20 1.84 8.28 5.86
CA GLU A 20 2.01 7.67 7.18
C GLU A 20 3.45 7.17 7.39
N VAL A 21 4.05 6.56 6.37
CA VAL A 21 5.48 6.19 6.37
C VAL A 21 6.37 7.42 6.55
N MET A 22 6.11 8.51 5.80
CA MET A 22 6.88 9.75 5.96
C MET A 22 6.77 10.31 7.38
N GLY A 23 5.56 10.30 7.97
CA GLY A 23 5.36 10.73 9.36
C GLY A 23 6.22 9.95 10.35
N ILE A 24 6.29 8.62 10.20
CA ILE A 24 7.10 7.74 11.05
C ILE A 24 8.61 7.98 10.84
N LEU A 25 9.05 8.23 9.60
CA LEU A 25 10.45 8.50 9.29
C LEU A 25 10.92 9.88 9.77
N MET A 26 10.00 10.84 9.86
CA MET A 26 10.27 12.19 10.35
C MET A 26 10.15 12.32 11.87
N ASP A 27 9.65 11.30 12.56
CA ASP A 27 9.54 11.31 14.01
C ASP A 27 10.91 11.09 14.66
N GLU A 28 11.52 12.18 15.12
CA GLU A 28 12.83 12.20 15.78
C GLU A 28 12.84 11.48 17.14
N SER A 29 11.66 11.15 17.69
CA SER A 29 11.54 10.42 18.96
C SER A 29 11.64 8.90 18.78
N LEU A 30 11.54 8.40 17.54
CA LEU A 30 11.61 6.97 17.23
C LEU A 30 13.06 6.54 16.95
N ASP A 31 13.56 5.63 17.77
CA ASP A 31 14.83 4.97 17.49
C ASP A 31 14.67 3.94 16.35
N LYS A 32 15.75 3.57 15.66
CA LYS A 32 15.74 2.69 14.47
C LYS A 32 14.90 1.42 14.65
N LYS A 33 14.93 0.84 15.85
CA LYS A 33 14.16 -0.37 16.17
C LYS A 33 12.65 -0.11 16.16
N GLN A 34 12.22 1.04 16.69
CA GLN A 34 10.82 1.44 16.76
C GLN A 34 10.31 1.88 15.39
N THR A 35 11.11 2.65 14.64
CA THR A 35 10.80 3.01 13.24
C THR A 35 10.60 1.75 12.39
N ASN A 36 11.50 0.77 12.49
CA ASN A 36 11.36 -0.51 11.79
C ASN A 36 10.12 -1.30 12.21
N LEU A 37 9.76 -1.27 13.51
CA LEU A 37 8.57 -1.95 14.00
C LEU A 37 7.29 -1.30 13.48
N ALA A 38 7.25 0.03 13.45
CA ALA A 38 6.13 0.81 12.94
C ALA A 38 6.01 0.73 11.40
N MET A 39 7.12 0.58 10.67
CA MET A 39 7.11 0.39 9.22
C MET A 39 6.63 -1.01 8.77
N LYS A 40 6.79 -2.06 9.59
CA LYS A 40 6.36 -3.43 9.24
C LYS A 40 4.90 -3.55 8.81
N PRO A 41 3.90 -3.07 9.57
CA PRO A 41 2.51 -3.15 9.15
C PRO A 41 2.27 -2.41 7.84
N LEU A 42 2.91 -1.26 7.61
CA LEU A 42 2.78 -0.47 6.38
C LEU A 42 3.34 -1.22 5.17
N ALA A 43 4.51 -1.84 5.32
CA ALA A 43 5.08 -2.68 4.26
C ALA A 43 4.18 -3.88 3.92
N SER A 44 3.61 -4.53 4.95
CA SER A 44 2.64 -5.62 4.76
C SER A 44 1.37 -5.15 4.07
N THR A 45 0.80 -4.02 4.48
CA THR A 45 -0.42 -3.44 3.89
C THR A 45 -0.22 -3.07 2.43
N LYS A 46 0.89 -2.41 2.07
CA LYS A 46 1.24 -2.11 0.67
C LYS A 46 1.26 -3.38 -0.19
N LYS A 47 1.87 -4.45 0.32
CA LYS A 47 1.97 -5.73 -0.39
C LYS A 47 0.60 -6.40 -0.57
N ILE A 48 -0.28 -6.32 0.42
CA ILE A 48 -1.65 -6.84 0.31
C ILE A 48 -2.42 -6.10 -0.79
N ILE A 49 -2.29 -4.78 -0.83
CA ILE A 49 -2.92 -3.91 -1.82
C ILE A 49 -2.40 -4.25 -3.24
N ASP A 50 -1.09 -4.36 -3.42
CA ASP A 50 -0.51 -4.75 -4.71
C ASP A 50 -0.99 -6.13 -5.18
N ASN A 51 -0.95 -7.13 -4.29
CA ASN A 51 -1.38 -8.49 -4.61
C ASN A 51 -2.88 -8.56 -4.96
N ALA A 52 -3.72 -7.79 -4.26
CA ALA A 52 -5.15 -7.74 -4.52
C ALA A 52 -5.44 -7.09 -5.87
N LEU A 53 -4.74 -6.00 -6.22
CA LEU A 53 -4.87 -5.37 -7.53
C LEU A 53 -4.42 -6.29 -8.66
N GLU A 54 -3.29 -6.98 -8.48
CA GLU A 54 -2.78 -7.96 -9.43
C GLU A 54 -3.77 -9.10 -9.64
N SER A 55 -4.35 -9.63 -8.56
CA SER A 55 -5.38 -10.68 -8.62
C SER A 55 -6.62 -10.24 -9.40
N ILE A 56 -7.07 -9.00 -9.20
CA ILE A 56 -8.21 -8.41 -9.93
C ILE A 56 -7.89 -8.28 -11.42
N LYS A 57 -6.70 -7.76 -11.77
CA LYS A 57 -6.24 -7.66 -13.15
C LYS A 57 -6.14 -9.01 -13.83
N MET A 58 -5.62 -10.02 -13.13
CA MET A 58 -5.50 -11.38 -13.65
C MET A 58 -6.89 -11.99 -13.96
N VAL A 59 -7.85 -11.86 -13.04
CA VAL A 59 -9.22 -12.33 -13.27
C VAL A 59 -9.90 -11.62 -14.43
N HIS A 60 -9.62 -10.34 -14.62
CA HIS A 60 -10.17 -9.59 -15.75
C HIS A 60 -9.55 -10.03 -17.08
N ALA A 61 -8.23 -10.18 -17.15
CA ALA A 61 -7.53 -10.68 -18.34
C ALA A 61 -7.97 -12.10 -18.74
N LEU A 62 -8.39 -12.94 -17.79
CA LEU A 62 -8.95 -14.27 -18.06
C LEU A 62 -10.43 -14.25 -18.52
N LYS A 63 -11.12 -13.12 -18.35
CA LYS A 63 -12.53 -12.94 -18.74
C LYS A 63 -12.69 -12.21 -20.08
N GLU A 64 -11.61 -11.67 -20.63
CA GLU A 64 -11.56 -11.07 -21.97
C GLU A 64 -11.05 -12.06 -23.03
#